data_AF-A0A1V6E920-F1
#
_entry.id   AF-A0A1V6E920-F1
#
_cell.length_a   1.000
_cell.length_b   1.000
_cell.length_c   1.000
_cell.angle_alpha   90.00
_cell.angle_beta   90.00
_cell.angle_gamma   90.00
#
_symmetry.space_group_name_H-M   'P 1'
#
loop_
_entity.id
_entity.type
_entity.pdbx_description
1 polymer ?
#
loop_
_entity_poly.entity_id
_entity_poly.type
_entity_poly.pdbx_seq_one_letter_code
_entity_poly.pdbx_strand_id
1 'polypeptide(L)' 'MSLERAIEYIAPDEYVEATPKTLRLRKKILSQLERRKAERAERKAD' A
#
# COMPACT_ATOMS: atom_id res chain seq x y z
N MET A 1 -2.54 -16.82 1.97
CA MET A 1 -2.25 -15.99 0.78
C MET A 1 -0.81 -16.30 0.38
N SER A 2 -0.54 -16.66 -0.87
CA SER A 2 0.85 -16.89 -1.33
C SER A 2 1.53 -15.55 -1.65
N LEU A 3 2.85 -15.56 -1.81
CA LEU A 3 3.61 -14.36 -2.14
C LEU A 3 3.23 -13.83 -3.52
N GLU A 4 3.08 -14.71 -4.49
CA GLU A 4 2.72 -14.41 -5.87
C GLU A 4 1.35 -13.73 -5.92
N ARG A 5 0.37 -14.31 -5.23
CA ARG A 5 -0.98 -13.73 -5.14
C ARG A 5 -1.00 -12.39 -4.42
N ALA A 6 -0.08 -12.15 -3.48
CA ALA A 6 0.02 -10.86 -2.83
C ALA A 6 0.59 -9.79 -3.76
N ILE A 7 1.65 -10.12 -4.50
CA ILE A 7 2.26 -9.21 -5.47
C ILE A 7 1.28 -8.84 -6.59
N GLU A 8 0.50 -9.81 -7.07
CA GLU A 8 -0.52 -9.57 -8.11
C GLU A 8 -1.65 -8.64 -7.62
N TYR A 9 -1.97 -8.67 -6.33
CA TYR A 9 -3.12 -7.95 -5.78
C TYR A 9 -2.80 -6.51 -5.32
N ILE A 10 -1.54 -6.13 -5.11
CA ILE A 10 -1.24 -4.82 -4.49
C ILE A 10 -1.60 -3.64 -5.39
N ALA A 11 -2.08 -2.56 -4.78
CA ALA A 11 -2.24 -1.27 -5.46
C ALA A 11 -0.92 -0.47 -5.51
N PRO A 12 -0.81 0.57 -6.37
CA PRO A 12 0.36 1.45 -6.42
C PRO A 12 0.67 2.20 -5.10
N ASP A 13 -0.34 2.39 -4.25
CA ASP A 13 -0.21 3.02 -2.93
C ASP A 13 0.01 2.01 -1.80
N GLU A 14 0.32 0.75 -2.12
CA GLU A 14 0.47 -0.36 -1.20
C GLU A 14 1.83 -1.07 -1.34
N TYR A 15 2.15 -1.85 -0.31
CA TYR A 15 3.33 -2.70 -0.21
C TYR A 15 2.94 -4.09 0.30
N VAL A 16 3.70 -5.09 -0.12
CA VAL A 16 3.72 -6.41 0.52
C VAL A 16 4.83 -6.42 1.58
N GLU A 17 4.46 -6.59 2.84
CA GLU A 17 5.41 -6.82 3.92
C GLU A 17 5.64 -8.33 4.07
N ALA A 18 6.85 -8.77 3.74
CA ALA A 18 7.27 -10.16 3.84
C ALA A 18 8.21 -10.36 5.03
N THR A 19 7.88 -11.33 5.88
CA THR A 19 8.73 -11.82 6.96
C THR A 19 8.74 -13.36 6.91
N PRO A 20 9.71 -14.05 7.54
CA PRO A 20 9.76 -15.52 7.48
C PRO A 20 8.51 -16.22 8.01
N LYS A 21 7.73 -15.56 8.88
CA LYS A 21 6.55 -16.13 9.51
C LYS A 21 5.23 -15.62 8.92
N THR A 22 5.24 -14.44 8.30
CA THR A 22 4.00 -13.76 7.90
C THR A 22 4.17 -12.94 6.64
N LEU A 23 3.08 -12.85 5.89
CA LEU A 23 2.92 -11.98 4.73
C LEU A 23 1.73 -11.06 4.97
N ARG A 24 1.91 -9.74 4.80
CA ARG A 24 0.86 -8.73 5.02
C ARG A 24 0.80 -7.74 3.86
N LEU A 25 -0.40 -7.27 3.54
CA LEU A 25 -0.60 -6.10 2.70
C LEU A 25 -0.62 -4.84 3.57
N ARG A 26 0.08 -3.80 3.14
CA ARG A 26 0.24 -2.58 3.92
C ARG A 26 0.17 -1.36 3.03
N LYS A 27 -0.49 -0.29 3.48
CA LYS A 27 -0.47 1.00 2.77
C LYS A 27 0.92 1.64 2.85
N LYS A 28 1.34 2.27 1.76
CA LYS A 28 2.56 3.09 1.69
C LYS A 28 2.54 4.21 2.74
N ILE A 29 1.38 4.85 2.90
CA ILE A 29 1.12 5.81 3.98
C ILE A 29 0.18 5.17 5.01
N LEU A 30 0.76 4.84 6.17
CA LEU A 30 0.02 4.19 7.26
C LEU A 30 -1.05 5.09 7.85
N SER A 31 -0.69 6.34 8.15
CA SER A 31 -1.63 7.32 8.70
C SER A 31 -2.73 7.62 7.71
N GLN A 32 -3.99 7.40 8.11
CA GLN A 32 -5.15 7.69 7.29
C GLN A 32 -5.26 9.18 6.97
N LEU A 33 -4.89 10.06 7.91
CA LEU A 33 -4.92 11.50 7.71
C LEU A 33 -3.92 11.93 6.65
N GLU A 34 -2.68 11.44 6.75
CA GLU A 34 -1.62 11.77 5.79
C GLU A 34 -1.93 11.21 4.40
N ARG A 35 -2.55 10.04 4.32
CA ARG A 35 -2.98 9.45 3.05
C ARG A 35 -4.01 10.33 2.32
N ARG A 36 -5.04 10.79 3.04
CA ARG A 36 -6.04 11.71 2.49
C ARG A 36 -5.42 13.03 2.01
N LYS A 37 -4.37 13.51 2.68
CA LYS A 37 -3.63 14.70 2.24
C LYS A 37 -2.86 14.42 0.95
N ALA A 38 -2.18 13.28 0.86
CA ALA A 38 -1.44 12.87 -0.33
C ALA A 38 -2.36 12.68 -1.56
N GLU A 39 -3.48 11.98 -1.40
CA GLU A 39 -4.48 11.80 -2.46
C GLU A 39 -5.04 13.13 -2.99
N ARG A 40 -5.26 14.11 -2.10
CA ARG A 40 -5.69 15.46 -2.49
C ARG A 40 -4.59 16.25 -3.19
N ALA A 41 -3.32 16.00 -2.87
CA ALA A 41 -2.19 16.67 -3.48
C ALA A 41 -1.93 16.12 -4.90
N GLU A 42 -1.99 14.80 -5.10
CA GLU A 42 -1.89 14.17 -6.43
C GLU A 42 -2.99 14.70 -7.35
N ARG A 43 -4.25 14.69 -6.92
CA ARG A 43 -5.39 15.23 -7.69
C ARG A 43 -5.29 16.70 -8.10
N LYS A 44 -4.42 17.49 -7.46
CA LYS A 44 -4.18 18.91 -7.81
C LYS A 44 -3.00 19.08 -8.77
N ALA A 45 -2.13 18.08 -8.85
CA ALA A 45 -0.96 18.08 -9.72
C ALA A 45 -1.28 17.51 -11.11
N ASP A 46 -2.30 16.65 -11.19
CA ASP A 46 -3.00 16.26 -12.43
C ASP A 46 -3.89 17.39 -12.96
#